data_AF-A0A3M7KSF0-F1
#
_entry.id   AF-A0A3M7KSF0-F1
#
_cell.length_a   1.000
_cell.length_b   1.000
_cell.length_c   1.000
_cell.angle_alpha   90.00
_cell.angle_beta   90.00
_cell.angle_gamma   90.00
#
_symmetry.space_group_name_H-M   'P 1'
#
loop_
_entity.id
_entity.type
_entity.pdbx_description
1 polymer ?
#
loop_
_entity_poly.entity_id
_entity_poly.type
_entity_poly.pdbx_seq_one_letter_code
_entity_poly.pdbx_strand_id
1 'polypeptide(L)' 'MLAPWAEGMLPLGIILVLVTGMGGLPSGVQHLFYGKPKAVGVDYWDRYLGKRDAELTASAAAQKTCGDGGG' A
#
# COMPACT_ATOMS: atom_id res chain seq x y z
N MET A 1 -7.58 -34.24 -26.89
CA MET A 1 -6.28 -33.65 -27.26
C MET A 1 -6.54 -32.17 -27.42
N LEU A 2 -5.87 -31.32 -26.64
CA LEU A 2 -6.02 -29.87 -26.73
C LEU A 2 -5.54 -29.40 -28.12
N ALA A 3 -6.02 -28.25 -28.59
CA ALA A 3 -5.47 -27.68 -29.82
C ALA A 3 -3.96 -27.41 -29.61
N PRO A 4 -3.07 -27.69 -30.59
CA PRO A 4 -1.62 -27.62 -30.40
C PRO A 4 -1.09 -26.27 -29.90
N TRP A 5 -1.81 -25.19 -30.22
CA TRP A 5 -1.48 -23.84 -29.76
C TRP A 5 -1.90 -23.57 -28.30
N ALA A 6 -2.93 -24.27 -27.80
CA ALA A 6 -3.43 -24.12 -26.44
C ALA A 6 -2.51 -24.80 -25.41
N GLU A 7 -1.79 -25.85 -25.80
CA GLU A 7 -0.77 -26.50 -24.97
C GLU A 7 0.37 -25.53 -24.59
N GLY A 8 0.75 -24.62 -25.50
CA GLY A 8 1.73 -23.58 -25.23
C GLY A 8 1.21 -22.39 -24.42
N MET A 9 -0.11 -22.13 -24.47
CA MET A 9 -0.73 -21.03 -23.70
C MET A 9 -0.92 -21.38 -22.22
N LEU A 10 -1.09 -22.65 -21.89
CA LEU A 10 -1.26 -23.11 -20.51
C LEU A 10 -0.07 -22.73 -19.59
N PRO A 11 1.20 -23.00 -19.93
CA PRO A 11 2.32 -22.55 -19.11
C PRO A 11 2.47 -21.02 -19.09
N LEU A 12 2.16 -20.34 -20.19
CA LEU A 12 2.20 -18.86 -20.24
C LEU A 12 1.16 -18.23 -19.31
N GLY A 13 -0.05 -18.79 -19.25
CA GLY A 13 -1.09 -18.33 -18.33
C GLY A 13 -0.68 -18.48 -16.86
N ILE A 14 -0.01 -19.58 -16.51
CA ILE A 14 0.52 -19.80 -15.16
C ILE A 14 1.58 -18.75 -14.81
N ILE A 15 2.52 -18.49 -15.73
CA ILE A 15 3.57 -17.48 -15.53
C ILE A 15 2.95 -16.09 -15.36
N LEU A 16 1.95 -15.73 -16.17
CA LEU A 16 1.24 -14.46 -16.07
C LEU A 16 0.62 -14.28 -14.68
N VAL A 17 -0.07 -15.31 -14.17
CA VAL A 17 -0.68 -15.27 -12.83
C VAL A 17 0.37 -15.08 -11.75
N LEU A 18 1.50 -15.77 -11.85
CA LEU A 18 2.58 -15.67 -10.87
C LEU A 18 3.23 -14.28 -10.87
N VAL A 19 3.55 -13.73 -12.05
CA VAL A 19 4.16 -12.40 -12.19
C VAL A 19 3.19 -11.32 -11.69
N THR A 20 1.91 -11.44 -12.05
CA THR A 20 0.88 -10.50 -11.60
C THR A 20 0.67 -10.60 -10.09
N GLY A 21 0.69 -11.81 -9.52
CA GLY A 21 0.61 -12.04 -8.09
C GLY A 21 1.78 -11.41 -7.32
N MET A 22 2.99 -11.46 -7.88
CA MET A 22 4.20 -10.89 -7.27
C MET A 22 4.09 -9.37 -7.08
N GLY A 23 3.45 -8.65 -7.99
CA GLY A 23 3.21 -7.20 -7.86
C GLY A 23 1.91 -6.86 -7.13
N GLY A 24 0.85 -7.60 -7.41
CA GLY A 24 -0.51 -7.32 -6.93
C GLY A 24 -0.69 -7.61 -5.44
N LEU A 25 -0.15 -8.72 -4.93
CA LEU A 25 -0.32 -9.11 -3.53
C LEU A 25 0.32 -8.08 -2.57
N PRO A 26 1.59 -7.67 -2.73
CA PRO A 26 2.19 -6.68 -1.84
C PRO A 26 1.53 -5.30 -1.94
N SER A 27 1.05 -4.92 -3.13
CA SER A 27 0.31 -3.67 -3.33
C SER A 27 -1.00 -3.66 -2.54
N GLY A 28 -1.79 -4.74 -2.64
CA GLY A 28 -3.03 -4.89 -1.88
C GLY A 28 -2.79 -4.86 -0.36
N VAL A 29 -1.77 -5.56 0.12
CA VAL A 29 -1.38 -5.57 1.54
C VAL A 29 -1.00 -4.16 2.02
N GLN A 30 -0.20 -3.42 1.27
CA GLN A 30 0.18 -2.04 1.63
C GLN A 30 -1.05 -1.12 1.73
N HIS A 31 -1.94 -1.20 0.74
CA HIS A 31 -3.18 -0.43 0.74
C HIS A 31 -4.06 -0.77 1.95
N LEU A 32 -4.10 -2.04 2.36
CA LEU A 32 -4.89 -2.47 3.51
C LEU A 32 -4.33 -1.92 4.84
N PHE A 33 -3.01 -2.00 5.06
CA PHE A 33 -2.41 -1.60 6.34
C PHE A 33 -2.21 -0.09 6.48
N TYR A 34 -1.84 0.59 5.41
CA TYR A 34 -1.49 2.01 5.45
C TYR A 34 -2.57 2.92 4.85
N GLY A 35 -3.63 2.34 4.27
CA GLY A 35 -4.72 3.09 3.61
C GLY A 35 -4.30 3.84 2.34
N LYS A 36 -3.03 3.73 1.93
CA LYS A 36 -2.45 4.49 0.83
C LYS A 36 -1.44 3.66 0.04
N PRO A 37 -1.25 3.95 -1.25
CA PRO A 37 -0.21 3.29 -2.04
C PRO A 37 1.18 3.57 -1.45
N LYS A 38 2.11 2.63 -1.60
CA LYS A 38 3.51 2.84 -1.20
C LYS A 38 4.10 3.96 -2.04
N ALA A 39 4.59 5.03 -1.40
CA ALA A 39 5.33 6.06 -2.10
C ALA A 39 6.64 5.49 -2.65
N VAL A 40 6.93 5.78 -3.92
CA VAL A 40 8.16 5.39 -4.61
C VAL A 40 9.07 6.61 -4.68
N GLY A 41 10.39 6.42 -4.53
CA GLY A 41 11.35 7.52 -4.61
C GLY A 41 11.38 8.43 -3.38
N VAL A 42 10.98 7.93 -2.21
CA VAL A 42 10.97 8.67 -0.95
C VAL A 42 12.37 9.16 -0.60
N ASP A 43 12.56 10.47 -0.58
CA ASP A 43 13.82 11.11 -0.19
C ASP A 43 13.88 11.36 1.33
N TYR A 44 14.99 11.95 1.80
CA TYR A 44 15.14 12.27 3.21
C TYR A 44 14.11 13.31 3.67
N TRP A 45 13.77 14.27 2.82
CA TRP A 45 12.81 15.33 3.11
C TRP A 45 11.42 14.76 3.35
N ASP A 46 10.95 13.85 2.50
CA ASP A 46 9.66 13.15 2.65
C ASP A 46 9.60 12.35 3.96
N ARG A 47 10.71 11.74 4.37
CA ARG A 47 10.80 11.04 5.67
C ARG A 47 10.66 12.00 6.85
N TYR A 48 11.28 13.18 6.78
CA TYR A 48 11.14 14.19 7.83
C TYR A 48 9.73 14.78 7.88
N LEU A 49 9.14 15.08 6.72
CA LEU A 49 7.75 15.52 6.63
C LEU A 49 6.78 14.48 7.18
N GLY A 50 6.97 13.20 6.85
CA GLY A 50 6.14 12.11 7.36
C GLY A 50 6.20 11.98 8.89
N LYS A 51 7.37 12.17 9.51
CA LYS A 51 7.51 12.19 10.97
C LYS A 51 6.80 13.39 11.59
N ARG A 52 6.99 14.58 11.02
CA ARG A 52 6.31 15.81 11.46
C ARG A 52 4.79 15.67 11.43
N ASP A 53 4.23 15.13 10.33
CA ASP A 53 2.78 14.97 10.21
C ASP A 53 2.23 13.93 11.21
N ALA A 54 2.99 12.89 11.54
CA ALA A 54 2.61 11.93 12.59
C ALA A 54 2.56 12.58 13.98
N GLU A 55 3.52 13.45 14.31
CA GLU A 55 3.53 14.19 15.57
C GLU A 55 2.38 15.20 15.65
N LEU A 56 2.17 15.99 14.59
CA LEU A 56 1.08 16.97 14.54
C LEU A 56 -0.30 16.33 14.62
N THR A 57 -0.50 15.18 13.97
CA THR A 57 -1.78 14.46 14.06
C THR A 57 -2.02 13.89 15.46
N ALA A 58 -0.99 13.40 16.14
CA ALA A 58 -1.08 12.97 17.53
C ALA A 58 -1.40 14.14 18.48
N SER A 59 -0.71 15.27 18.34
CA SER A 59 -0.99 16.48 19.14
C SER A 59 -2.38 17.03 18.87
N ALA A 60 -2.82 17.06 17.61
CA ALA A 60 -4.17 17.51 17.24
C ALA A 60 -5.25 16.56 17.78
N ALA A 61 -5.00 15.24 17.82
CA ALA A 61 -5.92 14.29 18.44
C ALA A 61 -5.98 14.49 19.97
N ALA A 62 -4.84 14.69 20.64
CA ALA A 62 -4.78 14.95 22.08
C ALA A 62 -5.48 16.27 22.47
N GLN A 63 -5.33 17.32 21.66
CA GLN A 63 -6.01 18.60 21.92
C GLN A 63 -7.54 18.48 21.83
N LYS A 64 -8.06 17.67 20.90
CA LYS A 64 -9.51 17.42 20.78
C LYS A 64 -10.09 16.74 22.02
N THR A 65 -9.34 15.83 22.64
CA THR A 65 -9.79 15.14 23.86
C THR A 65 -9.69 15.99 25.13
N CYS A 66 -8.84 17.02 25.15
CA CYS A 66 -8.69 17.93 26.30
C CYS A 66 -9.50 19.23 26.16
N GLY A 67 -9.95 19.59 24.96
CA GLY A 67 -10.73 20.80 24.68
C GLY A 67 -12.24 20.66 24.88
N ASP A 68 -12.78 19.44 24.95
CA ASP A 68 -14.22 19.16 25.12
C ASP A 68 -14.66 19.07 26.59
N GLY A 69 -13.88 19.66 27.50
CA GLY A 69 -14.17 19.77 28.94
C GLY A 69 -14.64 21.15 29.39
N GLY A 70 -15.15 21.97 28.46
CA GLY A 70 -15.62 23.34 28.71
C GLY A 70 -17.06 23.54 28.25
N GLY A 71 -18.01 22.99 29.00
CA GLY A 71 -19.44 23.28 28.94
C GLY A 71 -20.00 23.39 30.35
#